data_AF-A0A2T4CMC1-F1
#
_entry.id   AF-A0A2T4CMC1-F1
#
_cell.length_a   1.000
_cell.length_b   1.000
_cell.length_c   1.000
_cell.angle_alpha   90.00
_cell.angle_beta   90.00
_cell.angle_gamma   90.00
#
_symmetry.space_group_name_H-M   'P 1'
#
loop_
_entity.id
_entity.type
_entity.pdbx_description
1 polymer ?
#
loop_
_entity_poly.entity_id
_entity_poly.type
_entity_poly.pdbx_seq_one_letter_code
_entity_poly.pdbx_strand_id
1 'polypeptide(L)' 'DIHNLDILDPVQLEEQLNNIVGVVTNGLFARRGADIALIASESGIQTRTR' A
#
# COMPACT_ATOMS: atom_id res chain seq x y z
N ASP A 1 0.25 1.59 -15.09
CA ASP A 1 1.16 1.93 -13.97
C ASP A 1 1.47 3.41 -13.98
N ILE A 2 1.59 3.99 -12.79
CA ILE A 2 2.04 5.36 -12.61
C ILE A 2 3.38 5.29 -11.87
N HIS A 3 4.36 6.04 -12.37
CA HIS A 3 5.70 6.10 -11.80
C HIS A 3 5.96 7.51 -11.24
N ASN A 4 6.99 7.64 -10.40
CA ASN A 4 7.48 8.92 -9.88
C ASN A 4 6.48 9.69 -9.00
N LEU A 5 5.57 9.00 -8.31
CA LEU A 5 4.75 9.58 -7.26
C LEU A 5 5.43 9.42 -5.91
N ASP A 6 5.66 10.55 -5.22
CA ASP A 6 6.01 10.55 -3.81
C ASP A 6 4.72 10.47 -2.98
N ILE A 7 4.44 9.28 -2.43
CA ILE A 7 3.20 9.01 -1.67
C ILE A 7 3.46 9.26 -0.18
N LEU A 8 3.23 10.51 0.25
CA LEU A 8 3.46 10.94 1.65
C LEU A 8 2.36 10.47 2.62
N ASP A 9 1.10 10.50 2.18
CA ASP A 9 -0.05 9.97 2.92
C ASP A 9 -0.79 8.94 2.05
N PRO A 10 -0.45 7.64 2.19
CA PRO A 10 -1.00 6.61 1.32
C PRO A 10 -2.48 6.32 1.62
N VAL A 11 -2.97 6.57 2.83
CA VAL A 11 -4.39 6.35 3.19
C VAL A 11 -5.25 7.41 2.54
N GLN A 12 -4.88 8.69 2.70
CA GLN A 12 -5.61 9.78 2.07
C GLN A 12 -5.60 9.66 0.54
N LEU A 13 -4.46 9.31 -0.05
CA LEU A 13 -4.36 9.12 -1.50
C LEU A 13 -5.25 7.97 -1.99
N GLU A 14 -5.25 6.82 -1.30
CA GLU A 14 -6.12 5.69 -1.65
C GLU A 14 -7.60 6.10 -1.63
N GLU A 15 -8.04 6.83 -0.60
CA GLU A 15 -9.42 7.31 -0.48
C GLU A 15 -9.80 8.31 -1.57
N GLN A 16 -8.90 9.24 -1.92
CA GLN A 16 -9.13 10.19 -3.00
C GLN A 16 -9.27 9.48 -4.34
N LEU A 17 -8.39 8.53 -4.65
CA LEU A 17 -8.43 7.77 -5.91
C LEU A 17 -9.71 6.94 -6.04
N ASN A 18 -10.14 6.28 -4.96
CA ASN A 18 -11.36 5.48 -4.96
C ASN A 18 -12.64 6.31 -5.17
N ASN A 19 -12.60 7.63 -4.93
CA ASN A 19 -13.74 8.53 -5.13
C ASN A 19 -13.77 9.18 -6.52
N ILE A 20 -12.83 8.87 -7.42
CA ILE A 20 -12.84 9.37 -8.79
C ILE A 20 -13.82 8.54 -9.63
N VAL A 21 -14.78 9.19 -10.27
CA VAL A 21 -15.75 8.53 -11.15
C VAL A 21 -15.02 7.76 -12.26
N GLY A 22 -15.36 6.49 -12.43
CA GLY A 22 -14.73 5.60 -13.41
C GLY A 22 -13.52 4.83 -12.87
N VAL A 23 -13.00 5.17 -11.70
CA VAL A 23 -12.04 4.30 -10.99
C VAL A 23 -12.80 3.15 -10.35
N VAL A 24 -12.41 1.93 -10.70
CA VAL A 24 -13.00 0.71 -10.11
C VAL A 24 -12.26 0.35 -8.82
N THR A 25 -10.94 0.37 -8.85
CA THR A 25 -10.05 0.13 -7.71
C THR A 25 -8.67 0.70 -8.03
N ASN A 26 -7.87 0.98 -7.00
CA ASN A 26 -6.45 1.28 -7.16
C ASN A 26 -5.59 0.23 -6.43
N GLY A 27 -4.27 0.28 -6.63
CA GLY A 27 -3.33 -0.69 -6.08
C GLY A 27 -2.76 -0.33 -4.69
N LEU A 28 -3.27 0.71 -4.03
CA LEU A 28 -2.85 1.06 -2.68
C LEU A 28 -3.65 0.27 -1.66
N PHE A 29 -2.94 -0.39 -0.74
CA PHE A 29 -3.49 -1.13 0.38
C PHE A 29 -3.06 -0.46 1.69
N ALA A 30 -3.48 0.78 1.90
CA ALA A 30 -3.03 1.62 3.01
C ALA A 30 -4.09 1.71 4.11
N ARG A 31 -5.36 1.94 3.72
CA ARG A 31 -6.50 2.00 4.66
C ARG A 31 -6.67 0.67 5.40
N ARG A 32 -6.42 -0.45 4.71
CA ARG A 32 -6.22 -1.77 5.32
C ARG A 32 -4.85 -2.33 4.93
N GLY A 33 -3.81 -1.80 5.56
CA GLY A 33 -2.45 -2.31 5.45
C GLY A 33 -2.27 -3.71 6.03
N ALA A 34 -1.07 -4.26 5.84
CA ALA A 34 -0.71 -5.58 6.37
C ALA A 34 -0.65 -5.56 7.90
N ASP A 35 -1.27 -6.57 8.52
CA ASP A 35 -1.17 -6.82 9.96
C ASP A 35 0.13 -7.57 10.32
N ILE A 36 0.60 -8.43 9.42
CA ILE A 36 1.85 -9.20 9.53
C ILE A 36 2.54 -9.21 8.17
N ALA A 37 3.85 -8.94 8.14
CA ALA A 37 4.70 -9.08 6.96
C ALA A 37 5.83 -10.07 7.24
N LEU A 38 5.94 -11.11 6.39
CA LEU A 38 7.05 -12.05 6.38
C LEU A 38 8.05 -11.59 5.31
N ILE A 39 9.22 -11.14 5.75
CA ILE A 39 10.25 -10.57 4.88
C ILE A 39 11.38 -11.60 4.76
N ALA A 40 11.50 -12.21 3.58
CA ALA A 40 12.62 -13.08 3.25
C ALA A 40 13.84 -12.25 2.84
N SER A 41 14.99 -12.55 3.43
CA SER A 41 16.29 -11.94 3.12
C SER A 41 17.38 -13.00 3.09
N GLU A 42 18.58 -12.64 2.64
CA GLU A 42 19.75 -13.54 2.71
C GLU A 42 20.06 -14.01 4.14
N SER A 43 19.70 -13.19 5.14
CA SER A 43 19.85 -13.51 6.57
C SER A 43 18.74 -14.42 7.14
N GLY A 44 17.75 -14.80 6.32
CA GLY A 44 16.59 -15.59 6.73
C GLY A 44 15.27 -14.80 6.68
N ILE A 45 14.23 -15.38 7.30
CA ILE A 45 12.87 -14.83 7.32
C ILE A 45 12.67 -13.98 8.58
N GLN A 46 12.22 -12.73 8.40
CA GLN A 46 11.84 -11.84 9.50
C GLN A 46 10.31 -11.68 9.52
N THR A 47 9.71 -11.76 10.70
CA THR A 47 8.28 -11.44 10.89
C THR A 47 8.17 -10.03 11.44
N ARG A 48 7.41 -9.16 10.78
CA ARG A 48 7.02 -7.82 11.26
C ARG A 48 5.52 -7.81 11.52
N THR A 49 5.12 -7.31 12.68
CA THR A 49 3.71 -7.16 13.06
C THR A 49 3.43 -5.68 13.30
N ARG A 50 2.20 -5.24 13.01
CA ARG A 50 1.75 -3.87 13.23
C ARG A 50 1.61 -3.52 14.71
#